data_AF-Q6FY31-F1
#
_entry.id   AF-Q6FY31-F1
#
_cell.length_a   1.000
_cell.length_b   1.000
_cell.length_c   1.000
_cell.angle_alpha   90.00
_cell.angle_beta   90.00
_cell.angle_gamma   90.00
#
_symmetry.space_group_name_H-M   'P 1'
#
loop_
_entity.id
_entity.type
_entity.pdbx_description
1 polymer ?
#
loop_
_entity_poly.entity_id
_entity_poly.type
_entity_poly.pdbx_seq_one_letter_code
_entity_poly.pdbx_strand_id
1 'polypeptide(L)'
;MMGRVNSQLLRVVQDRSVANGEKLQRLYKLISATGSKTATATTTATTTTTATATGGGRVLALDSHVHRWFNTHVRGSKFYSHYHFLIKHGVHLAHATRFFNKLLTGSEVEFQLATFQIFLINEENQQVFFEKFHRLYTFDMMLQIFDRLIARRDFRYVKFYLAALTRKMSELATDRTRTVQDAELMYIKFNNSLLYYLLMEGNVPMFLRTFKNEVEYIKSSTLQNSDSAEVQQALLKPVHLFVQMLRKNNSPDLIFELLPALQTKSRSKVFNAYLTSTVASTIRTFNDPTLMLKFLLTTAKGTKFPELLNELGLWRYIVHGEPGKIDPKSLQEDRDKFEKANSVSALKAMKRVDVVLLTELYRVFLSYSSSVMSPDKFRHCCIDLYSHYVQFCEQNKHKLRGWKFDTGVLNVILYHIRYRLRDDKLAYEVLVDFYGRESMVQSVKNTAKKCPFSMVIYDNGTVTTQQLHALLQLMQRYNVPLSFQICYTMVKRLLQMNEPEQAFEWYTRILESGFDVRHHGLVELVLQQGWSLPHHFNHDLLEDDKLDSIIEEEPTEECAELVEDVKELMQSV
;
A
#
# COMPACT_ATOMS: atom_id res chain seq x y z
N MET A 1 18.90 36.58 2.03
CA MET A 1 18.34 36.34 0.67
C MET A 1 17.01 35.59 0.72
N MET A 2 16.91 34.43 1.39
CA MET A 2 15.64 33.67 1.49
C MET A 2 14.45 34.48 2.03
N GLY A 3 14.66 35.33 3.06
CA GLY A 3 13.59 36.21 3.57
C GLY A 3 13.02 37.18 2.52
N ARG A 4 13.84 37.65 1.56
CA ARG A 4 13.37 38.51 0.45
C ARG A 4 12.60 37.72 -0.62
N VAL A 5 13.00 36.47 -0.88
CA VAL A 5 12.31 35.60 -1.85
C VAL A 5 10.96 35.18 -1.30
N ASN A 6 10.91 34.70 -0.04
CA ASN A 6 9.65 34.32 0.60
C ASN A 6 8.68 35.51 0.69
N SER A 7 9.15 36.73 1.00
CA SER A 7 8.28 37.91 1.00
C SER A 7 7.73 38.26 -0.38
N GLN A 8 8.52 38.11 -1.46
CA GLN A 8 8.03 38.29 -2.83
C GLN A 8 7.00 37.22 -3.24
N LEU A 9 7.26 35.94 -2.91
CA LEU A 9 6.31 34.86 -3.19
C LEU A 9 4.99 35.04 -2.43
N LEU A 10 5.07 35.44 -1.16
CA LEU A 10 3.90 35.73 -0.34
C LEU A 10 3.07 36.89 -0.91
N ARG A 11 3.72 37.96 -1.40
CA ARG A 11 3.03 39.07 -2.08
C ARG A 11 2.22 38.58 -3.28
N VAL A 12 2.80 37.72 -4.12
CA VAL A 12 2.08 37.16 -5.30
C VAL A 12 0.87 36.30 -4.86
N VAL A 13 1.04 35.48 -3.82
CA VAL A 13 -0.06 34.65 -3.29
C VAL A 13 -1.20 35.54 -2.76
N GLN A 14 -0.87 36.59 -2.02
CA GLN A 14 -1.82 37.49 -1.35
C GLN A 14 -2.49 38.49 -2.30
N ASP A 15 -1.89 38.78 -3.46
CA ASP A 15 -2.41 39.74 -4.43
C ASP A 15 -3.77 39.28 -5.01
N ARG A 16 -4.87 39.89 -4.59
CA ARG A 16 -6.22 39.50 -5.04
C ARG A 16 -6.53 39.96 -6.48
N SER A 17 -5.73 40.86 -7.06
CA SER A 17 -5.97 41.39 -8.41
C SER A 17 -5.55 40.43 -9.52
N VAL A 18 -4.71 39.44 -9.21
CA VAL A 18 -4.10 38.54 -10.20
C VAL A 18 -4.89 37.22 -10.26
N ALA A 19 -5.27 36.81 -11.46
CA ALA A 19 -5.92 35.52 -11.68
C ALA A 19 -5.00 34.35 -11.29
N ASN A 20 -5.58 33.23 -10.82
CA ASN A 20 -4.81 32.09 -10.31
C ASN A 20 -3.83 31.48 -11.33
N GLY A 21 -4.18 31.50 -12.63
CA GLY A 21 -3.29 31.02 -13.70
C GLY A 21 -2.01 31.86 -13.81
N GLU A 22 -2.16 33.18 -13.74
CA GLU A 22 -1.04 34.12 -13.81
C GLU A 22 -0.21 34.10 -12.50
N LYS A 23 -0.85 33.95 -11.33
CA LYS A 23 -0.14 33.74 -10.06
C LYS A 23 0.80 32.55 -10.13
N LEU A 24 0.33 31.42 -10.67
CA LEU A 24 1.14 30.21 -10.80
C LEU A 24 2.38 30.47 -11.67
N GLN A 25 2.22 31.14 -12.81
CA GLN A 25 3.34 31.50 -13.69
C GLN A 25 4.34 32.45 -13.01
N ARG A 26 3.86 33.48 -12.30
CA ARG A 26 4.70 34.41 -11.55
C ARG A 26 5.49 33.69 -10.44
N LEU A 27 4.84 32.79 -9.69
CA LEU A 27 5.48 31.99 -8.65
C LEU A 27 6.57 31.08 -9.22
N TYR A 28 6.28 30.39 -10.33
CA TYR A 28 7.28 29.56 -10.99
C TYR A 28 8.47 30.37 -11.47
N LYS A 29 8.25 31.53 -12.11
CA LYS A 29 9.33 32.41 -12.56
C LYS A 29 10.23 32.85 -11.40
N LEU A 30 9.65 33.23 -10.26
CA LEU A 30 10.39 33.63 -9.05
C LEU A 30 11.19 32.48 -8.43
N ILE A 31 10.60 31.27 -8.36
CA ILE A 31 11.29 30.07 -7.87
C ILE A 31 12.44 29.70 -8.80
N SER A 32 12.20 29.67 -10.12
CA SER A 32 13.23 29.35 -11.11
C SER A 32 14.39 30.33 -11.09
N ALA A 33 14.10 31.64 -10.99
CA ALA A 33 15.13 32.68 -10.88
C ALA A 33 15.93 32.60 -9.56
N THR A 34 15.34 32.05 -8.50
CA THR A 34 16.04 31.82 -7.23
C THR A 34 16.91 30.58 -7.32
N GLY A 35 16.36 29.49 -7.87
CA GLY A 35 17.05 28.22 -8.09
C GLY A 35 18.27 28.36 -9.02
N SER A 36 18.16 29.18 -10.07
CA SER A 36 19.29 29.45 -10.96
C SER A 36 20.39 30.25 -10.26
N LYS A 37 20.04 31.28 -9.47
CA LYS A 37 21.01 32.07 -8.69
C LYS A 37 21.77 31.22 -7.67
N THR A 38 21.10 30.26 -7.04
CA THR A 38 21.74 29.29 -6.14
C THR A 38 22.62 28.29 -6.85
N ALA A 39 22.38 27.99 -8.14
CA ALA A 39 23.26 27.13 -8.93
C ALA A 39 24.53 27.88 -9.39
N THR A 40 24.41 29.14 -9.82
CA THR A 40 25.56 29.97 -10.25
C THR A 40 26.47 30.40 -9.11
N ALA A 41 25.96 30.61 -7.89
CA ALA A 41 26.80 30.98 -6.76
C ALA A 41 27.81 29.87 -6.38
N THR A 42 27.54 28.61 -6.76
CA THR A 42 28.42 27.47 -6.50
C THR A 42 29.56 27.36 -7.51
N THR A 43 29.44 27.95 -8.71
CA THR A 43 30.46 27.85 -9.76
C THR A 43 31.56 28.90 -9.67
N THR A 44 31.37 29.99 -8.92
CA THR A 44 32.37 31.06 -8.77
C THR A 44 33.32 30.89 -7.58
N ALA A 45 33.19 29.83 -6.78
CA ALA A 45 34.13 29.53 -5.69
C ALA A 45 35.17 28.51 -6.15
N THR A 46 36.06 28.90 -7.06
CA THR A 46 37.15 28.04 -7.55
C THR A 46 38.47 28.78 -7.46
N THR A 47 38.96 28.99 -6.24
CA THR A 47 40.39 29.26 -5.98
C THR A 47 40.67 29.05 -4.51
N THR A 48 41.66 28.20 -4.23
CA THR A 48 42.38 28.01 -2.95
C THR A 48 41.69 27.24 -1.81
N THR A 49 42.51 26.36 -1.21
CA THR A 49 42.39 25.63 0.08
C THR A 49 41.54 24.36 0.17
N THR A 50 42.27 23.27 0.41
CA THR A 50 41.91 21.91 0.79
C THR A 50 41.04 21.85 2.05
N ALA A 51 39.74 21.97 1.89
CA ALA A 51 38.74 21.54 2.86
C ALA A 51 37.51 21.08 2.08
N THR A 52 37.12 19.82 2.29
CA THR A 52 35.86 19.14 1.91
C THR A 52 34.70 20.07 1.50
N ALA A 53 34.80 20.63 0.31
CA ALA A 53 33.77 21.48 -0.29
C ALA A 53 32.68 20.55 -0.84
N THR A 54 31.77 20.12 0.03
CA THR A 54 30.47 19.66 -0.44
C THR A 54 29.82 20.85 -1.14
N GLY A 55 29.87 20.88 -2.48
CA GLY A 55 29.38 21.94 -3.38
C GLY A 55 27.86 22.12 -3.32
N GLY A 56 27.34 22.40 -2.13
CA GLY A 56 25.94 22.24 -1.78
C GLY A 56 25.08 23.33 -2.38
N GLY A 57 24.43 23.03 -3.52
CA GLY A 57 23.29 23.82 -3.99
C GLY A 57 22.31 24.06 -2.84
N ARG A 58 22.08 25.35 -2.52
CA ARG A 58 21.22 25.78 -1.40
C ARG A 58 19.80 25.27 -1.63
N VAL A 59 19.26 24.51 -0.69
CA VAL A 59 17.85 24.09 -0.70
C VAL A 59 16.95 25.30 -0.47
N LEU A 60 15.94 25.48 -1.32
CA LEU A 60 14.97 26.56 -1.19
C LEU A 60 13.83 26.12 -0.27
N ALA A 61 13.75 26.69 0.93
CA ALA A 61 12.63 26.49 1.85
C ALA A 61 11.54 27.55 1.58
N LEU A 62 10.43 27.13 0.98
CA LEU A 62 9.28 28.00 0.75
C LEU A 62 8.42 28.11 2.00
N ASP A 63 7.84 29.28 2.20
CA ASP A 63 6.86 29.51 3.26
C ASP A 63 5.64 28.58 3.14
N SER A 64 5.14 28.08 4.28
CA SER A 64 3.99 27.17 4.35
C SER A 64 2.72 27.71 3.67
N HIS A 65 2.52 29.04 3.64
CA HIS A 65 1.40 29.67 2.97
C HIS A 65 1.48 29.52 1.44
N VAL A 66 2.69 29.55 0.88
CA VAL A 66 2.91 29.32 -0.56
C VAL A 66 2.58 27.87 -0.92
N HIS A 67 3.05 26.91 -0.12
CA HIS A 67 2.69 25.50 -0.30
C HIS A 67 1.19 25.25 -0.16
N ARG A 68 0.52 25.90 0.81
CA ARG A 68 -0.93 25.82 0.99
C ARG A 68 -1.68 26.37 -0.23
N TRP A 69 -1.17 27.45 -0.82
CA TRP A 69 -1.73 27.99 -2.05
C TRP A 69 -1.59 27.00 -3.22
N PHE A 70 -0.41 26.41 -3.42
CA PHE A 70 -0.22 25.37 -4.45
C PHE A 70 -1.16 24.18 -4.23
N ASN A 71 -1.27 23.68 -3.00
CA ASN A 71 -2.18 22.60 -2.64
C ASN A 71 -3.63 22.90 -3.04
N THR A 72 -4.04 24.16 -2.99
CA THR A 72 -5.43 24.56 -3.30
C THR A 72 -5.65 24.75 -4.81
N HIS A 73 -4.67 25.26 -5.54
CA HIS A 73 -4.86 25.76 -6.91
C HIS A 73 -4.24 24.91 -8.01
N VAL A 74 -3.23 24.09 -7.70
CA VAL A 74 -2.71 23.10 -8.63
C VAL A 74 -3.73 21.96 -8.70
N ARG A 75 -4.20 21.61 -9.90
CA ARG A 75 -5.18 20.53 -10.14
C ARG A 75 -4.47 19.21 -10.44
N GLY A 76 -5.21 18.09 -10.30
CA GLY A 76 -4.67 16.72 -10.40
C GLY A 76 -3.83 16.45 -11.64
N SER A 77 -4.30 16.84 -12.82
CA SER A 77 -3.56 16.66 -14.08
C SER A 77 -2.21 17.37 -14.15
N LYS A 78 -1.93 18.33 -13.26
CA LYS A 78 -0.66 19.06 -13.19
C LYS A 78 0.23 18.60 -12.03
N PHE A 79 -0.19 17.65 -11.20
CA PHE A 79 0.56 17.23 -10.01
C PHE A 79 1.96 16.74 -10.34
N TYR A 80 2.08 15.86 -11.33
CA TYR A 80 3.36 15.37 -11.82
C TYR A 80 4.30 16.53 -12.21
N SER A 81 3.84 17.37 -13.14
CA SER A 81 4.65 18.51 -13.65
C SER A 81 5.03 19.50 -12.55
N HIS A 82 4.14 19.76 -11.59
CA HIS A 82 4.40 20.66 -10.47
C HIS A 82 5.46 20.08 -9.53
N TYR A 83 5.33 18.81 -9.18
CA TYR A 83 6.26 18.16 -8.26
C TYR A 83 7.66 18.03 -8.89
N HIS A 84 7.72 17.66 -10.17
CA HIS A 84 8.97 17.65 -10.94
C HIS A 84 9.62 19.03 -11.00
N PHE A 85 8.82 20.10 -11.16
CA PHE A 85 9.32 21.48 -11.11
C PHE A 85 9.96 21.82 -9.75
N LEU A 86 9.33 21.42 -8.63
CA LEU A 86 9.89 21.65 -7.28
C LEU A 86 11.24 20.93 -7.11
N ILE A 87 11.34 19.68 -7.56
CA ILE A 87 12.59 18.88 -7.54
C ILE A 87 13.68 19.53 -8.39
N LYS A 88 13.33 19.93 -9.62
CA LYS A 88 14.27 20.55 -10.56
C LYS A 88 14.91 21.80 -9.95
N HIS A 89 14.12 22.60 -9.24
CA HIS A 89 14.56 23.86 -8.62
C HIS A 89 15.01 23.74 -7.15
N GLY A 90 15.22 22.53 -6.64
CA GLY A 90 15.82 22.32 -5.31
C GLY A 90 14.95 22.82 -4.16
N VAL A 91 13.63 22.75 -4.29
CA VAL A 91 12.68 23.16 -3.24
C VAL A 91 12.54 22.05 -2.20
N HIS A 92 12.63 22.39 -0.92
CA HIS A 92 12.38 21.44 0.17
C HIS A 92 10.93 20.95 0.15
N LEU A 93 10.72 19.63 0.22
CA LEU A 93 9.43 19.00 -0.07
C LEU A 93 8.57 18.74 1.18
N ALA A 94 9.02 19.13 2.37
CA ALA A 94 8.31 18.90 3.64
C ALA A 94 6.85 19.38 3.65
N HIS A 95 6.52 20.45 2.94
CA HIS A 95 5.15 20.99 2.88
C HIS A 95 4.40 20.61 1.59
N ALA A 96 5.02 19.82 0.72
CA ALA A 96 4.43 19.26 -0.49
C ALA A 96 3.78 17.88 -0.27
N THR A 97 3.42 17.55 0.98
CA THR A 97 2.91 16.23 1.39
C THR A 97 1.68 15.77 0.61
N ARG A 98 0.77 16.69 0.24
CA ARG A 98 -0.40 16.35 -0.59
C ARG A 98 0.00 15.82 -1.96
N PHE A 99 0.95 16.48 -2.63
CA PHE A 99 1.44 16.05 -3.94
C PHE A 99 2.20 14.74 -3.81
N PHE A 100 3.12 14.68 -2.85
CA PHE A 100 3.90 13.50 -2.51
C PHE A 100 3.01 12.26 -2.30
N ASN A 101 2.04 12.34 -1.39
CA ASN A 101 1.13 11.23 -1.09
C ASN A 101 0.28 10.82 -2.30
N LYS A 102 -0.09 11.77 -3.16
CA LYS A 102 -0.86 11.48 -4.36
C LYS A 102 -0.04 10.73 -5.39
N LEU A 103 1.19 11.20 -5.64
CA LEU A 103 2.11 10.58 -6.58
C LEU A 103 2.57 9.19 -6.12
N LEU A 104 2.81 9.00 -4.82
CA LEU A 104 3.11 7.68 -4.25
C LEU A 104 1.98 6.64 -4.42
N THR A 105 0.75 7.09 -4.69
CA THR A 105 -0.42 6.23 -4.96
C THR A 105 -0.89 6.32 -6.40
N GLY A 106 -0.13 7.00 -7.25
CA GLY A 106 -0.47 7.27 -8.64
C GLY A 106 -0.07 6.13 -9.58
N SER A 107 0.05 6.49 -10.85
CA SER A 107 0.67 5.65 -11.88
C SER A 107 2.14 5.35 -11.58
N GLU A 108 2.72 4.40 -12.33
CA GLU A 108 4.13 4.01 -12.13
C GLU A 108 5.10 5.18 -12.32
N VAL A 109 4.86 6.00 -13.33
CA VAL A 109 5.67 7.20 -13.62
C VAL A 109 5.56 8.23 -12.50
N GLU A 110 4.37 8.42 -11.92
CA GLU A 110 4.17 9.30 -10.77
C GLU A 110 4.88 8.77 -9.52
N PHE A 111 4.82 7.47 -9.29
CA PHE A 111 5.53 6.81 -8.19
C PHE A 111 7.04 7.03 -8.33
N GLN A 112 7.61 6.76 -9.50
CA GLN A 112 9.05 6.91 -9.75
C GLN A 112 9.54 8.35 -9.58
N LEU A 113 8.71 9.34 -9.93
CA LEU A 113 9.03 10.74 -9.66
C LEU A 113 9.05 11.02 -8.15
N ALA A 114 8.05 10.53 -7.42
CA ALA A 114 7.95 10.72 -5.97
C ALA A 114 9.05 9.99 -5.18
N THR A 115 9.54 8.87 -5.70
CA THR A 115 10.60 8.06 -5.09
C THR A 115 12.00 8.42 -5.62
N PHE A 116 12.11 9.28 -6.63
CA PHE A 116 13.35 9.56 -7.37
C PHE A 116 13.92 8.39 -8.18
N GLN A 117 13.16 7.30 -8.37
CA GLN A 117 13.61 6.19 -9.23
C GLN A 117 13.91 6.63 -10.66
N ILE A 118 13.25 7.66 -11.18
CA ILE A 118 13.56 8.22 -12.52
C ILE A 118 15.04 8.62 -12.69
N PHE A 119 15.73 8.97 -11.60
CA PHE A 119 17.15 9.33 -11.61
C PHE A 119 18.07 8.13 -11.34
N LEU A 120 17.52 7.00 -10.90
CA LEU A 120 18.25 5.77 -10.61
C LEU A 120 18.22 4.78 -11.78
N ILE A 121 17.20 4.86 -12.64
CA ILE A 121 17.04 4.00 -13.83
C ILE A 121 18.21 4.14 -14.80
N ASN A 122 18.70 5.37 -15.02
CA ASN A 122 19.88 5.63 -15.84
C ASN A 122 21.07 5.97 -14.92
N GLU A 123 22.17 5.21 -15.03
CA GLU A 123 23.38 5.36 -14.23
C GLU A 123 23.95 6.78 -14.28
N GLU A 124 23.90 7.44 -15.45
CA GLU A 124 24.40 8.81 -15.63
C GLU A 124 23.66 9.83 -14.76
N ASN A 125 22.40 9.54 -14.39
CA ASN A 125 21.56 10.44 -13.59
C ASN A 125 21.62 10.13 -12.09
N GLN A 126 22.29 9.06 -11.67
CA GLN A 126 22.31 8.64 -10.25
C GLN A 126 22.91 9.70 -9.34
N GLN A 127 23.84 10.52 -9.85
CA GLN A 127 24.39 11.65 -9.10
C GLN A 127 23.31 12.63 -8.63
N VAL A 128 22.25 12.84 -9.43
CA VAL A 128 21.11 13.70 -9.05
C VAL A 128 20.41 13.14 -7.82
N PHE A 129 20.26 11.81 -7.72
CA PHE A 129 19.72 11.15 -6.54
C PHE A 129 20.57 11.47 -5.31
N PHE A 130 21.88 11.19 -5.37
CA PHE A 130 22.79 11.39 -4.24
C PHE A 130 22.85 12.85 -3.78
N GLU A 131 22.81 13.80 -4.73
CA GLU A 131 22.90 15.22 -4.43
C GLU A 131 21.60 15.80 -3.87
N LYS A 132 20.43 15.35 -4.35
CA LYS A 132 19.14 16.00 -4.05
C LYS A 132 18.27 15.21 -3.08
N PHE A 133 18.20 13.88 -3.17
CA PHE A 133 17.22 13.08 -2.44
C PHE A 133 17.26 13.35 -0.92
N HIS A 134 18.41 13.16 -0.29
CA HIS A 134 18.60 13.38 1.15
C HIS A 134 18.36 14.84 1.59
N ARG A 135 18.48 15.80 0.67
CA ARG A 135 18.32 17.24 0.95
C ARG A 135 16.89 17.73 0.81
N LEU A 136 16.17 17.23 -0.19
CA LEU A 136 14.84 17.71 -0.52
C LEU A 136 13.75 17.05 0.34
N TYR A 137 13.99 15.81 0.79
CA TYR A 137 13.05 15.08 1.63
C TYR A 137 13.36 15.21 3.12
N THR A 138 12.30 15.18 3.93
CA THR A 138 12.42 14.95 5.37
C THR A 138 12.68 13.47 5.64
N PHE A 139 13.19 13.17 6.84
CA PHE A 139 13.41 11.80 7.26
C PHE A 139 12.14 10.93 7.17
N ASP A 140 10.99 11.42 7.67
CA ASP A 140 9.73 10.68 7.59
C ASP A 140 9.26 10.44 6.15
N MET A 141 9.55 11.36 5.22
CA MET A 141 9.23 11.14 3.80
C MET A 141 10.15 10.08 3.18
N MET A 142 11.44 10.07 3.54
CA MET A 142 12.38 9.04 3.09
C MET A 142 11.97 7.66 3.59
N LEU A 143 11.57 7.54 4.87
CA LEU A 143 11.01 6.29 5.41
C LEU A 143 9.74 5.86 4.68
N GLN A 144 8.83 6.80 4.40
CA GLN A 144 7.61 6.49 3.63
C GLN A 144 7.93 5.99 2.21
N ILE A 145 8.91 6.57 1.53
CA ILE A 145 9.37 6.09 0.22
C ILE A 145 9.91 4.67 0.34
N PHE A 146 10.78 4.44 1.32
CA PHE A 146 11.41 3.17 1.57
C PHE A 146 10.37 2.06 1.87
N ASP A 147 9.49 2.29 2.83
CA ASP A 147 8.40 1.37 3.18
C ASP A 147 7.48 1.10 1.97
N ARG A 148 7.25 2.10 1.08
CA ARG A 148 6.45 1.92 -0.13
C ARG A 148 7.14 1.05 -1.18
N LEU A 149 8.45 1.19 -1.37
CA LEU A 149 9.23 0.34 -2.27
C LEU A 149 9.20 -1.12 -1.80
N ILE A 150 9.41 -1.33 -0.50
CA ILE A 150 9.35 -2.65 0.14
C ILE A 150 7.95 -3.26 0.02
N ALA A 151 6.90 -2.48 0.28
CA ALA A 151 5.52 -2.96 0.16
C ALA A 151 5.17 -3.41 -1.27
N ARG A 152 5.86 -2.85 -2.26
CA ARG A 152 5.77 -3.22 -3.68
C ARG A 152 6.72 -4.34 -4.10
N ARG A 153 7.59 -4.81 -3.19
CA ARG A 153 8.69 -5.76 -3.45
C ARG A 153 9.69 -5.27 -4.51
N ASP A 154 9.82 -3.96 -4.67
CA ASP A 154 10.82 -3.36 -5.57
C ASP A 154 12.12 -3.11 -4.78
N PHE A 155 13.04 -4.06 -4.87
CA PHE A 155 14.31 -4.04 -4.15
C PHE A 155 15.49 -3.50 -4.96
N ARG A 156 15.29 -3.18 -6.26
CA ARG A 156 16.36 -2.85 -7.24
C ARG A 156 17.34 -1.82 -6.72
N TYR A 157 16.84 -0.81 -6.00
CA TYR A 157 17.63 0.32 -5.54
C TYR A 157 17.64 0.47 -4.02
N VAL A 158 17.24 -0.55 -3.26
CA VAL A 158 17.12 -0.46 -1.80
C VAL A 158 18.41 0.01 -1.11
N LYS A 159 19.57 -0.43 -1.61
CA LYS A 159 20.89 0.03 -1.13
C LYS A 159 21.05 1.56 -1.18
N PHE A 160 20.55 2.23 -2.22
CA PHE A 160 20.64 3.69 -2.37
C PHE A 160 19.79 4.41 -1.33
N TYR A 161 18.58 3.90 -1.07
CA TYR A 161 17.68 4.47 -0.06
C TYR A 161 18.18 4.23 1.36
N LEU A 162 18.69 3.04 1.66
CA LEU A 162 19.32 2.74 2.94
C LEU A 162 20.52 3.64 3.20
N ALA A 163 21.44 3.77 2.22
CA ALA A 163 22.57 4.69 2.35
C ALA A 163 22.14 6.14 2.59
N ALA A 164 21.10 6.61 1.90
CA ALA A 164 20.55 7.94 2.10
C ALA A 164 19.91 8.11 3.50
N LEU A 165 19.14 7.12 3.97
CA LEU A 165 18.51 7.13 5.29
C LEU A 165 19.57 7.12 6.40
N THR A 166 20.58 6.27 6.31
CA THR A 166 21.69 6.21 7.27
C THR A 166 22.43 7.55 7.31
N ARG A 167 22.76 8.12 6.15
CA ARG A 167 23.36 9.46 6.07
C ARG A 167 22.50 10.51 6.77
N LYS A 168 21.19 10.53 6.48
CA LYS A 168 20.26 11.50 7.07
C LYS A 168 20.17 11.33 8.58
N MET A 169 20.14 10.09 9.07
CA MET A 169 20.16 9.80 10.50
C MET A 169 21.46 10.29 11.15
N SER A 170 22.63 10.04 10.56
CA SER A 170 23.91 10.53 11.09
C SER A 170 23.97 12.06 11.15
N GLU A 171 23.52 12.74 10.09
CA GLU A 171 23.42 14.21 10.08
C GLU A 171 22.52 14.72 11.22
N LEU A 172 21.37 14.09 11.43
CA LEU A 172 20.41 14.49 12.47
C LEU A 172 20.84 14.08 13.88
N ALA A 173 21.62 13.01 14.05
CA ALA A 173 22.17 12.60 15.34
C ALA A 173 23.21 13.63 15.87
N THR A 174 23.84 14.38 14.97
CA THR A 174 24.78 15.46 15.33
C THR A 174 24.11 16.83 15.53
N ASP A 175 22.79 16.91 15.32
CA ASP A 175 22.02 18.15 15.47
C ASP A 175 21.78 18.48 16.94
N ARG A 176 22.58 19.41 17.48
CA ARG A 176 22.51 19.87 18.88
C ARG A 176 21.19 20.52 19.27
N THR A 177 20.31 20.84 18.31
CA THR A 177 19.01 21.44 18.60
C THR A 177 17.93 20.41 18.94
N ARG A 178 18.20 19.12 18.74
CA ARG A 178 17.24 18.04 19.00
C ARG A 178 17.28 17.55 20.43
N THR A 179 16.13 17.09 20.90
CA THR A 179 16.02 16.41 22.19
C THR A 179 16.47 14.95 22.06
N VAL A 180 16.85 14.34 23.19
CA VAL A 180 17.16 12.89 23.25
C VAL A 180 15.97 12.07 22.75
N GLN A 181 14.74 12.43 23.15
CA GLN A 181 13.51 11.75 22.74
C GLN A 181 13.29 11.79 21.21
N ASP A 182 13.60 12.91 20.55
CA ASP A 182 13.49 13.01 19.09
C ASP A 182 14.48 12.07 18.37
N ALA A 183 15.69 11.92 18.94
CA ALA A 183 16.71 11.03 18.41
C ALA A 183 16.34 9.55 18.61
N GLU A 184 15.85 9.18 19.80
CA GLU A 184 15.34 7.83 20.10
C GLU A 184 14.18 7.46 19.17
N LEU A 185 13.19 8.36 18.99
CA LEU A 185 12.04 8.10 18.13
C LEU A 185 12.46 7.90 16.67
N MET A 186 13.46 8.65 16.20
CA MET A 186 14.00 8.52 14.86
C MET A 186 14.68 7.17 14.63
N TYR A 187 15.47 6.73 15.61
CA TYR A 187 16.13 5.44 15.59
C TYR A 187 15.11 4.29 15.55
N ILE A 188 14.09 4.34 16.41
CA ILE A 188 12.99 3.35 16.42
C ILE A 188 12.24 3.35 15.10
N LYS A 189 11.96 4.51 14.50
CA LYS A 189 11.30 4.60 13.18
C LYS A 189 12.15 3.98 12.06
N PHE A 190 13.46 4.16 12.10
CA PHE A 190 14.37 3.53 11.16
C PHE A 190 14.42 2.02 11.31
N ASN A 191 14.59 1.52 12.54
CA ASN A 191 14.62 0.08 12.81
C ASN A 191 13.29 -0.59 12.45
N ASN A 192 12.17 0.09 12.67
CA ASN A 192 10.88 -0.35 12.18
C ASN A 192 10.83 -0.54 10.65
N SER A 193 11.44 0.37 9.88
CA SER A 193 11.54 0.24 8.43
C SER A 193 12.52 -0.87 8.02
N LEU A 194 13.61 -1.07 8.78
CA LEU A 194 14.56 -2.16 8.57
C LEU A 194 13.93 -3.53 8.85
N LEU A 195 13.20 -3.68 9.96
CA LEU A 195 12.42 -4.88 10.26
C LEU A 195 11.41 -5.16 9.16
N TYR A 196 10.74 -4.13 8.63
CA TYR A 196 9.80 -4.31 7.53
C TYR A 196 10.49 -4.77 6.24
N TYR A 197 11.69 -4.25 5.95
CA TYR A 197 12.53 -4.71 4.85
C TYR A 197 12.87 -6.20 5.01
N LEU A 198 13.45 -6.59 6.14
CA LEU A 198 13.89 -7.97 6.41
C LEU A 198 12.72 -8.96 6.34
N LEU A 199 11.57 -8.59 6.91
CA LEU A 199 10.34 -9.38 6.83
C LEU A 199 9.88 -9.61 5.38
N MET A 200 10.08 -8.62 4.50
CA MET A 200 9.60 -8.66 3.12
C MET A 200 10.60 -9.31 2.17
N GLU A 201 11.90 -9.21 2.47
CA GLU A 201 12.98 -9.97 1.84
C GLU A 201 12.89 -11.47 2.18
N GLY A 202 12.41 -11.80 3.40
CA GLY A 202 12.31 -13.18 3.88
C GLY A 202 13.50 -13.61 4.74
N ASN A 203 14.39 -12.69 5.12
CA ASN A 203 15.53 -13.00 5.97
C ASN A 203 15.11 -13.11 7.45
N VAL A 204 14.55 -14.26 7.81
CA VAL A 204 14.01 -14.50 9.17
C VAL A 204 15.10 -14.41 10.25
N PRO A 205 16.30 -15.02 10.10
CA PRO A 205 17.34 -14.94 11.14
C PRO A 205 17.78 -13.50 11.44
N MET A 206 17.98 -12.67 10.40
CA MET A 206 18.34 -11.27 10.62
C MET A 206 17.17 -10.45 11.15
N PHE A 207 15.93 -10.79 10.78
CA PHE A 207 14.73 -10.19 11.34
C PHE A 207 14.67 -10.43 12.86
N LEU A 208 14.82 -11.67 13.33
CA LEU A 208 14.73 -12.03 14.75
C LEU A 208 15.83 -11.33 15.58
N ARG A 209 17.07 -11.33 15.10
CA ARG A 209 18.18 -10.60 15.74
C ARG A 209 17.93 -9.10 15.83
N THR A 210 17.48 -8.49 14.74
CA THR A 210 17.17 -7.05 14.71
C THR A 210 16.00 -6.74 15.64
N PHE A 211 15.00 -7.63 15.71
CA PHE A 211 13.84 -7.49 16.57
C PHE A 211 14.23 -7.56 18.05
N LYS A 212 15.05 -8.54 18.44
CA LYS A 212 15.58 -8.67 19.80
C LYS A 212 16.30 -7.40 20.25
N ASN A 213 17.22 -6.90 19.42
CA ASN A 213 17.94 -5.64 19.70
C ASN A 213 17.00 -4.44 19.83
N GLU A 214 15.96 -4.36 19.00
CA GLU A 214 14.96 -3.29 19.09
C GLU A 214 14.13 -3.38 20.37
N VAL A 215 13.74 -4.59 20.80
CA VAL A 215 13.03 -4.80 22.07
C VAL A 215 13.90 -4.36 23.25
N GLU A 216 15.16 -4.77 23.30
CA GLU A 216 16.12 -4.34 24.34
C GLU A 216 16.33 -2.82 24.34
N TYR A 217 16.40 -2.21 23.16
CA TYR A 217 16.50 -0.76 23.03
C TYR A 217 15.24 -0.06 23.56
N ILE A 218 14.05 -0.53 23.19
CA ILE A 218 12.79 0.03 23.70
C ILE A 218 12.68 -0.17 25.22
N LYS A 219 13.11 -1.34 25.74
CA LYS A 219 13.16 -1.63 27.19
C LYS A 219 14.00 -0.62 27.98
N SER A 220 15.02 -0.03 27.34
CA SER A 220 15.93 0.94 27.96
C SER A 220 15.66 2.41 27.59
N SER A 221 14.70 2.67 26.69
CA SER A 221 14.42 4.00 26.16
C SER A 221 13.58 4.88 27.09
N THR A 222 13.78 6.19 27.04
CA THR A 222 12.95 7.16 27.79
C THR A 222 11.52 7.30 27.25
N LEU A 223 11.23 6.68 26.10
CA LEU A 223 9.96 6.82 25.38
C LEU A 223 8.82 5.93 25.86
N GLN A 224 9.09 4.91 26.69
CA GLN A 224 8.08 3.92 27.12
C GLN A 224 6.83 4.55 27.74
N ASN A 225 7.04 5.54 28.61
CA ASN A 225 5.98 6.21 29.34
C ASN A 225 5.37 7.41 28.58
N SER A 226 5.63 7.53 27.28
CA SER A 226 5.14 8.65 26.48
C SER A 226 3.66 8.49 26.16
N ASP A 227 2.85 9.49 26.53
CA ASP A 227 1.42 9.58 26.13
C ASP A 227 1.23 9.99 24.65
N SER A 228 2.31 10.27 23.91
CA SER A 228 2.23 10.67 22.51
C SER A 228 1.75 9.53 21.64
N ALA A 229 0.63 9.73 20.94
CA ALA A 229 0.05 8.74 20.03
C ALA A 229 1.02 8.33 18.90
N GLU A 230 1.90 9.23 18.46
CA GLU A 230 2.92 8.93 17.45
C GLU A 230 4.01 8.02 18.02
N VAL A 231 4.49 8.32 19.24
CA VAL A 231 5.49 7.49 19.93
C VAL A 231 4.92 6.11 20.18
N GLN A 232 3.71 6.02 20.74
CA GLN A 232 3.01 4.76 20.98
C GLN A 232 2.83 3.93 19.70
N GLN A 233 2.53 4.55 18.57
CA GLN A 233 2.47 3.85 17.28
C GLN A 233 3.84 3.33 16.82
N ALA A 234 4.91 4.09 17.05
CA ALA A 234 6.27 3.67 16.71
C ALA A 234 6.74 2.50 17.61
N LEU A 235 6.42 2.53 18.91
CA LEU A 235 6.75 1.46 19.87
C LEU A 235 5.99 0.16 19.62
N LEU A 236 4.76 0.24 19.12
CA LEU A 236 3.94 -0.94 18.81
C LEU A 236 4.21 -1.53 17.42
N LYS A 237 4.95 -0.84 16.54
CA LYS A 237 5.23 -1.28 15.17
C LYS A 237 6.16 -2.51 15.10
N PRO A 238 7.19 -2.69 15.96
CA PRO A 238 7.98 -3.93 15.98
C PRO A 238 7.12 -5.14 16.34
N VAL A 239 6.27 -5.02 17.36
CA VAL A 239 5.32 -6.08 17.78
C VAL A 239 4.38 -6.45 16.65
N HIS A 240 3.85 -5.45 15.93
CA HIS A 240 3.07 -5.68 14.72
C HIS A 240 3.87 -6.50 13.69
N LEU A 241 5.10 -6.09 13.36
CA LEU A 241 5.93 -6.80 12.38
C LEU A 241 6.27 -8.23 12.82
N PHE A 242 6.53 -8.46 14.10
CA PHE A 242 6.76 -9.79 14.66
C PHE A 242 5.55 -10.71 14.48
N VAL A 243 4.34 -10.22 14.79
CA VAL A 243 3.11 -10.99 14.57
C VAL A 243 2.86 -11.25 13.07
N GLN A 244 3.22 -10.30 12.19
CA GLN A 244 3.17 -10.56 10.75
C GLN A 244 4.16 -11.63 10.29
N MET A 245 5.35 -11.68 10.90
CA MET A 245 6.36 -12.71 10.65
C MET A 245 5.82 -14.09 11.05
N LEU A 246 5.33 -14.24 12.29
CA LEU A 246 4.70 -15.50 12.75
C LEU A 246 3.61 -15.99 11.81
N ARG A 247 2.79 -15.05 11.29
CA ARG A 247 1.74 -15.39 10.33
C ARG A 247 2.30 -15.85 8.98
N LYS A 248 3.37 -15.22 8.47
CA LYS A 248 4.01 -15.65 7.22
C LYS A 248 4.63 -17.04 7.35
N ASN A 249 5.15 -17.36 8.54
CA ASN A 249 5.75 -18.65 8.87
C ASN A 249 4.70 -19.67 9.36
N ASN A 250 3.41 -19.39 9.14
CA ASN A 250 2.29 -20.29 9.45
C ASN A 250 2.29 -20.81 10.91
N SER A 251 2.59 -19.95 11.88
CA SER A 251 2.59 -20.29 13.31
C SER A 251 1.37 -19.70 14.04
N PRO A 252 0.14 -20.19 13.81
CA PRO A 252 -1.07 -19.63 14.43
C PRO A 252 -1.08 -19.78 15.94
N ASP A 253 -0.51 -20.86 16.48
CA ASP A 253 -0.50 -21.14 17.92
C ASP A 253 0.24 -20.06 18.71
N LEU A 254 1.43 -19.66 18.24
CA LEU A 254 2.21 -18.57 18.84
C LEU A 254 1.45 -17.23 18.77
N ILE A 255 0.68 -16.99 17.71
CA ILE A 255 -0.17 -15.79 17.62
C ILE A 255 -1.26 -15.84 18.69
N PHE A 256 -1.96 -16.97 18.83
CA PHE A 256 -3.02 -17.13 19.82
C PHE A 256 -2.51 -17.04 21.26
N GLU A 257 -1.31 -17.56 21.52
CA GLU A 257 -0.62 -17.44 22.81
C GLU A 257 -0.29 -15.98 23.16
N LEU A 258 0.05 -15.17 22.15
CA LEU A 258 0.40 -13.76 22.32
C LEU A 258 -0.84 -12.87 22.49
N LEU A 259 -2.00 -13.27 21.97
CA LEU A 259 -3.21 -12.43 21.97
C LEU A 259 -3.62 -11.87 23.33
N PRO A 260 -3.61 -12.63 24.45
CA PRO A 260 -3.95 -12.09 25.76
C PRO A 260 -3.05 -10.91 26.17
N ALA A 261 -1.75 -11.00 25.86
CA ALA A 261 -0.80 -9.92 26.14
C ALA A 261 -0.98 -8.73 25.19
N LEU A 262 -1.29 -8.95 23.91
CA LEU A 262 -1.59 -7.87 22.96
C LEU A 262 -2.90 -7.13 23.28
N GLN A 263 -3.78 -7.77 24.06
CA GLN A 263 -5.04 -7.20 24.53
C GLN A 263 -4.88 -6.36 25.80
N THR A 264 -3.68 -6.27 26.40
CA THR A 264 -3.40 -5.24 27.41
C THR A 264 -3.82 -3.88 26.84
N LYS A 265 -4.36 -2.98 27.68
CA LYS A 265 -5.22 -1.84 27.33
C LYS A 265 -4.60 -0.80 26.37
N SER A 266 -4.23 -1.20 25.15
CA SER A 266 -3.68 -0.32 24.14
C SER A 266 -4.75 0.70 23.78
N ARG A 267 -4.46 1.97 24.10
CA ARG A 267 -5.32 3.10 23.77
C ARG A 267 -5.32 3.39 22.26
N SER A 268 -4.41 2.78 21.50
CA SER A 268 -4.26 3.00 20.06
C SER A 268 -5.36 2.31 19.26
N LYS A 269 -6.29 3.11 18.71
CA LYS A 269 -7.31 2.62 17.77
C LYS A 269 -6.71 1.96 16.53
N VAL A 270 -5.56 2.45 16.06
CA VAL A 270 -4.85 1.91 14.89
C VAL A 270 -4.31 0.53 15.20
N PHE A 271 -3.68 0.36 16.36
CA PHE A 271 -3.18 -0.94 16.81
C PHE A 271 -4.31 -1.95 17.02
N ASN A 272 -5.40 -1.54 17.67
CA ASN A 272 -6.56 -2.42 17.87
C ASN A 272 -7.23 -2.84 16.55
N ALA A 273 -7.31 -1.94 15.56
CA ALA A 273 -7.78 -2.29 14.22
C ALA A 273 -6.84 -3.29 13.52
N TYR A 274 -5.53 -3.08 13.64
CA TYR A 274 -4.53 -4.03 13.17
C TYR A 274 -4.70 -5.41 13.83
N LEU A 275 -4.73 -5.46 15.17
CA LEU A 275 -4.87 -6.70 15.94
C LEU A 275 -6.14 -7.44 15.54
N THR A 276 -7.25 -6.72 15.38
CA THR A 276 -8.51 -7.30 14.89
C THR A 276 -8.36 -7.91 13.50
N SER A 277 -7.73 -7.20 12.57
CA SER A 277 -7.48 -7.70 11.21
C SER A 277 -6.54 -8.91 11.20
N THR A 278 -5.55 -8.94 12.10
CA THR A 278 -4.65 -10.07 12.27
C THR A 278 -5.38 -11.28 12.80
N VAL A 279 -6.16 -11.14 13.88
CA VAL A 279 -6.95 -12.24 14.43
C VAL A 279 -7.92 -12.78 13.39
N ALA A 280 -8.62 -11.92 12.63
CA ALA A 280 -9.44 -12.36 11.52
C ALA A 280 -8.62 -13.13 10.46
N SER A 281 -7.43 -12.63 10.11
CA SER A 281 -6.55 -13.31 9.16
C SER A 281 -6.02 -14.65 9.66
N THR A 282 -5.79 -14.79 10.97
CA THR A 282 -5.36 -16.03 11.62
C THR A 282 -6.53 -17.00 11.71
N ILE A 283 -7.73 -16.57 12.13
CA ILE A 283 -8.94 -17.40 12.15
C ILE A 283 -9.25 -17.96 10.75
N ARG A 284 -8.95 -17.19 9.70
CA ARG A 284 -9.11 -17.66 8.31
C ARG A 284 -8.31 -18.93 7.99
N THR A 285 -7.21 -19.24 8.70
CA THR A 285 -6.47 -20.48 8.46
C THR A 285 -7.29 -21.73 8.76
N PHE A 286 -8.27 -21.65 9.68
CA PHE A 286 -9.21 -22.73 9.95
C PHE A 286 -10.27 -22.91 8.85
N ASN A 287 -10.40 -21.95 7.92
CA ASN A 287 -11.36 -21.97 6.82
C ASN A 287 -12.82 -22.25 7.27
N ASP A 288 -13.20 -21.80 8.47
CA ASP A 288 -14.54 -21.99 9.06
C ASP A 288 -15.31 -20.65 9.06
N PRO A 289 -16.36 -20.51 8.22
CA PRO A 289 -17.18 -19.31 8.16
C PRO A 289 -17.95 -19.02 9.46
N THR A 290 -18.35 -20.06 10.20
CA THR A 290 -19.07 -19.93 11.47
C THR A 290 -18.17 -19.38 12.55
N LEU A 291 -16.92 -19.89 12.63
CA LEU A 291 -15.92 -19.37 13.56
C LEU A 291 -15.59 -17.90 13.26
N MET A 292 -15.41 -17.56 11.97
CA MET A 292 -15.22 -16.17 11.54
C MET A 292 -16.42 -15.29 11.91
N LEU A 293 -17.64 -15.75 11.66
CA LEU A 293 -18.85 -15.02 12.01
C LEU A 293 -18.94 -14.77 13.53
N LYS A 294 -18.68 -15.78 14.36
CA LYS A 294 -18.66 -15.65 15.83
C LYS A 294 -17.66 -14.60 16.29
N PHE A 295 -16.46 -14.60 15.72
CA PHE A 295 -15.43 -13.61 15.99
C PHE A 295 -15.92 -12.19 15.64
N LEU A 296 -16.43 -12.00 14.42
CA LEU A 296 -16.88 -10.69 13.96
C LEU A 296 -18.07 -10.16 14.77
N LEU A 297 -19.01 -11.01 15.15
CA LEU A 297 -20.13 -10.64 16.01
C LEU A 297 -19.68 -10.18 17.40
N THR A 298 -18.66 -10.83 17.94
CA THR A 298 -18.06 -10.45 19.21
C THR A 298 -17.39 -9.07 19.12
N THR A 299 -16.65 -8.82 18.03
CA THR A 299 -15.96 -7.55 17.82
C THR A 299 -16.90 -6.39 17.47
N ALA A 300 -18.01 -6.67 16.77
CA ALA A 300 -19.00 -5.72 16.31
C ALA A 300 -20.25 -5.64 17.21
N LYS A 301 -20.15 -6.09 18.47
CA LYS A 301 -21.28 -6.13 19.41
C LYS A 301 -21.96 -4.76 19.56
N GLY A 302 -23.29 -4.74 19.43
CA GLY A 302 -24.11 -3.52 19.53
C GLY A 302 -24.21 -2.70 18.23
N THR A 303 -23.69 -3.21 17.11
CA THR A 303 -23.87 -2.59 15.79
C THR A 303 -24.95 -3.32 14.97
N LYS A 304 -25.40 -2.70 13.87
CA LYS A 304 -26.33 -3.31 12.90
C LYS A 304 -25.65 -4.32 11.95
N PHE A 305 -24.60 -4.99 12.42
CA PHE A 305 -23.78 -5.86 11.59
C PHE A 305 -24.52 -7.14 11.17
N PRO A 306 -25.29 -7.83 12.04
CA PRO A 306 -26.14 -8.95 11.61
C PRO A 306 -27.13 -8.57 10.50
N GLU A 307 -27.79 -7.42 10.64
CA GLU A 307 -28.73 -6.90 9.64
C GLU A 307 -28.03 -6.63 8.30
N LEU A 308 -26.83 -6.06 8.35
CA LEU A 308 -26.01 -5.86 7.15
C LEU A 308 -25.60 -7.19 6.49
N LEU A 309 -25.20 -8.20 7.27
CA LEU A 309 -24.87 -9.52 6.74
C LEU A 309 -26.09 -10.22 6.14
N ASN A 310 -27.28 -10.01 6.71
CA ASN A 310 -28.53 -10.50 6.16
C ASN A 310 -28.90 -9.77 4.86
N GLU A 311 -28.72 -8.44 4.78
CA GLU A 311 -28.93 -7.67 3.54
C GLU A 311 -28.00 -8.11 2.41
N LEU A 312 -26.79 -8.54 2.75
CA LEU A 312 -25.78 -9.08 1.82
C LEU A 312 -25.98 -10.57 1.49
N GLY A 313 -26.99 -11.23 2.05
CA GLY A 313 -27.26 -12.67 1.87
C GLY A 313 -26.31 -13.60 2.63
N LEU A 314 -25.21 -13.10 3.19
CA LEU A 314 -24.21 -13.89 3.91
C LEU A 314 -24.76 -14.56 5.17
N TRP A 315 -25.67 -13.91 5.90
CA TRP A 315 -26.18 -14.47 7.16
C TRP A 315 -26.85 -15.81 6.95
N ARG A 316 -27.80 -15.88 6.00
CA ARG A 316 -28.57 -17.10 5.74
C ARG A 316 -27.67 -18.21 5.20
N TYR A 317 -26.74 -17.86 4.32
CA TYR A 317 -25.76 -18.82 3.82
C TYR A 317 -24.90 -19.43 4.93
N ILE A 318 -24.37 -18.62 5.85
CA ILE A 318 -23.46 -19.11 6.89
C ILE A 318 -24.21 -19.86 7.98
N VAL A 319 -25.36 -19.34 8.42
CA VAL A 319 -26.09 -19.89 9.59
C VAL A 319 -27.01 -21.03 9.19
N HIS A 320 -27.68 -20.93 8.03
CA HIS A 320 -28.70 -21.89 7.59
C HIS A 320 -28.28 -22.73 6.39
N GLY A 321 -27.14 -22.42 5.75
CA GLY A 321 -26.67 -23.15 4.56
C GLY A 321 -27.48 -22.87 3.29
N GLU A 322 -28.34 -21.85 3.30
CA GLU A 322 -29.29 -21.56 2.21
C GLU A 322 -29.11 -20.15 1.62
N PRO A 323 -29.44 -19.95 0.34
CA PRO A 323 -29.41 -18.64 -0.30
C PRO A 323 -30.51 -17.70 0.22
N GLY A 324 -30.29 -16.39 0.06
CA GLY A 324 -31.28 -15.35 0.30
C GLY A 324 -31.20 -14.70 1.68
N LYS A 325 -32.31 -14.11 2.11
CA LYS A 325 -32.43 -13.35 3.36
C LYS A 325 -33.40 -14.03 4.31
N ILE A 326 -33.25 -13.80 5.60
CA ILE A 326 -34.24 -14.17 6.61
C ILE A 326 -34.99 -12.93 7.08
N ASP A 327 -36.19 -13.12 7.61
CA ASP A 327 -36.97 -12.02 8.15
C ASP A 327 -36.34 -11.47 9.46
N PRO A 328 -36.65 -10.22 9.84
CA PRO A 328 -36.05 -9.59 11.00
C PRO A 328 -36.29 -10.31 12.34
N LYS A 329 -37.38 -11.08 12.49
CA LYS A 329 -37.68 -11.78 13.75
C LYS A 329 -36.76 -12.99 13.89
N SER A 330 -36.66 -13.83 12.85
CA SER A 330 -35.73 -14.96 12.85
C SER A 330 -34.27 -14.51 12.97
N LEU A 331 -33.90 -13.37 12.36
CA LEU A 331 -32.57 -12.80 12.53
C LEU A 331 -32.26 -12.45 13.98
N GLN A 332 -33.23 -11.86 14.70
CA GLN A 332 -33.06 -11.53 16.11
C GLN A 332 -32.92 -12.79 16.97
N GLU A 333 -33.72 -13.83 16.70
CA GLU A 333 -33.61 -15.12 17.40
C GLU A 333 -32.25 -15.78 17.19
N ASP A 334 -31.74 -15.81 15.96
CA ASP A 334 -30.41 -16.35 15.67
C ASP A 334 -29.32 -15.56 16.37
N ARG A 335 -29.41 -14.22 16.30
CA ARG A 335 -28.48 -13.33 16.98
C ARG A 335 -28.44 -13.59 18.49
N ASP A 336 -29.59 -13.75 19.13
CA ASP A 336 -29.67 -14.01 20.57
C ASP A 336 -29.05 -15.37 20.94
N LYS A 337 -29.15 -16.38 20.07
CA LYS A 337 -28.44 -17.66 20.25
C LYS A 337 -26.92 -17.49 20.18
N PHE A 338 -26.42 -16.74 19.19
CA PHE A 338 -24.98 -16.45 19.06
C PHE A 338 -24.44 -15.61 20.23
N GLU A 339 -25.17 -14.59 20.68
CA GLU A 339 -24.74 -13.74 21.79
C GLU A 339 -24.70 -14.48 23.13
N LYS A 340 -25.62 -15.44 23.37
CA LYS A 340 -25.60 -16.30 24.56
C LYS A 340 -24.46 -17.31 24.55
N ALA A 341 -24.09 -17.83 23.37
CA ALA A 341 -23.01 -18.80 23.22
C ALA A 341 -21.61 -18.17 23.32
N ASN A 342 -21.47 -16.88 23.02
CA ASN A 342 -20.18 -16.20 23.01
C ASN A 342 -19.83 -15.61 24.39
N SER A 343 -19.02 -16.32 25.16
CA SER A 343 -18.41 -15.84 26.42
C SER A 343 -17.13 -15.01 26.22
N VAL A 344 -16.63 -14.89 24.99
CA VAL A 344 -15.33 -14.25 24.71
C VAL A 344 -15.47 -12.72 24.75
N SER A 345 -14.92 -12.08 25.78
CA SER A 345 -14.84 -10.63 25.91
C SER A 345 -13.48 -10.09 25.43
N ALA A 346 -13.13 -10.18 24.14
CA ALA A 346 -11.71 -9.99 23.80
C ALA A 346 -11.35 -8.76 22.94
N LEU A 347 -12.21 -8.27 22.03
CA LEU A 347 -11.84 -7.13 21.18
C LEU A 347 -13.05 -6.21 20.93
N LYS A 348 -13.40 -5.34 21.88
CA LYS A 348 -14.42 -4.31 21.64
C LYS A 348 -13.79 -3.14 20.85
N ALA A 349 -13.60 -3.30 19.53
CA ALA A 349 -12.98 -2.26 18.71
C ALA A 349 -13.93 -1.62 17.68
N MET A 350 -14.95 -2.34 17.21
CA MET A 350 -15.74 -1.85 16.07
C MET A 350 -16.93 -1.00 16.50
N LYS A 351 -16.80 0.32 16.33
CA LYS A 351 -17.97 1.23 16.35
C LYS A 351 -18.73 1.24 15.02
N ARG A 352 -18.12 0.73 13.95
CA ARG A 352 -18.65 0.71 12.58
C ARG A 352 -18.16 -0.55 11.88
N VAL A 353 -18.94 -1.02 10.91
CA VAL A 353 -18.55 -2.13 10.06
C VAL A 353 -17.29 -1.77 9.28
N ASP A 354 -16.28 -2.62 9.32
CA ASP A 354 -15.04 -2.47 8.56
C ASP A 354 -15.10 -3.31 7.27
N VAL A 355 -14.91 -2.66 6.12
CA VAL A 355 -14.91 -3.31 4.80
C VAL A 355 -13.81 -4.38 4.70
N VAL A 356 -12.70 -4.20 5.40
CA VAL A 356 -11.61 -5.18 5.44
C VAL A 356 -12.10 -6.49 6.04
N LEU A 357 -12.80 -6.42 7.17
CA LEU A 357 -13.32 -7.61 7.85
C LEU A 357 -14.49 -8.25 7.11
N LEU A 358 -15.34 -7.44 6.48
CA LEU A 358 -16.34 -7.96 5.56
C LEU A 358 -15.68 -8.72 4.41
N THR A 359 -14.61 -8.17 3.83
CA THR A 359 -13.84 -8.83 2.77
C THR A 359 -13.22 -10.14 3.25
N GLU A 360 -12.71 -10.21 4.49
CA GLU A 360 -12.23 -11.47 5.08
C GLU A 360 -13.36 -12.49 5.22
N LEU A 361 -14.56 -12.08 5.65
CA LEU A 361 -15.71 -12.98 5.76
C LEU A 361 -16.10 -13.56 4.39
N TYR A 362 -16.22 -12.72 3.36
CA TYR A 362 -16.45 -13.17 1.99
C TYR A 362 -15.38 -14.17 1.54
N ARG A 363 -14.11 -13.91 1.88
CA ARG A 363 -12.99 -14.77 1.50
C ARG A 363 -13.07 -16.13 2.17
N VAL A 364 -13.33 -16.19 3.48
CA VAL A 364 -13.50 -17.45 4.21
C VAL A 364 -14.70 -18.21 3.69
N PHE A 365 -15.84 -17.54 3.54
CA PHE A 365 -17.09 -18.16 3.09
C PHE A 365 -16.97 -18.75 1.67
N LEU A 366 -16.44 -17.99 0.71
CA LEU A 366 -16.30 -18.47 -0.67
C LEU A 366 -15.21 -19.55 -0.80
N SER A 367 -14.15 -19.48 0.01
CA SER A 367 -13.14 -20.54 0.11
C SER A 367 -13.77 -21.85 0.62
N TYR A 368 -14.44 -21.80 1.76
CA TYR A 368 -15.18 -22.95 2.32
C TYR A 368 -16.24 -23.48 1.34
N SER A 369 -17.07 -22.61 0.79
CA SER A 369 -18.14 -22.99 -0.13
C SER A 369 -17.60 -23.65 -1.40
N SER A 370 -16.45 -23.19 -1.91
CA SER A 370 -15.80 -23.81 -3.07
C SER A 370 -15.31 -25.24 -2.82
N SER A 371 -15.05 -25.60 -1.56
CA SER A 371 -14.66 -26.96 -1.18
C SER A 371 -15.83 -27.88 -0.84
N VAL A 372 -16.99 -27.33 -0.45
CA VAL A 372 -18.13 -28.13 0.06
C VAL A 372 -19.30 -28.19 -0.92
N MET A 373 -19.49 -27.17 -1.76
CA MET A 373 -20.59 -27.13 -2.74
C MET A 373 -20.16 -27.75 -4.07
N SER A 374 -21.13 -28.30 -4.83
CA SER A 374 -20.89 -28.69 -6.22
C SER A 374 -20.58 -27.45 -7.08
N PRO A 375 -19.84 -27.60 -8.20
CA PRO A 375 -19.49 -26.47 -9.07
C PRO A 375 -20.69 -25.61 -9.49
N ASP A 376 -21.82 -26.24 -9.86
CA ASP A 376 -23.04 -25.51 -10.24
C ASP A 376 -23.64 -24.74 -9.06
N LYS A 377 -23.75 -25.35 -7.88
CA LYS A 377 -24.26 -24.67 -6.68
C LYS A 377 -23.35 -23.52 -6.28
N PHE A 378 -22.04 -23.73 -6.36
CA PHE A 378 -21.05 -22.70 -6.06
C PHE A 378 -21.11 -21.54 -7.06
N ARG A 379 -21.33 -21.83 -8.36
CA ARG A 379 -21.55 -20.81 -9.39
C ARG A 379 -22.77 -19.94 -9.06
N HIS A 380 -23.90 -20.56 -8.71
CA HIS A 380 -25.09 -19.83 -8.29
C HIS A 380 -24.85 -19.01 -7.01
N CYS A 381 -24.10 -19.55 -6.05
CA CYS A 381 -23.72 -18.84 -4.83
C CYS A 381 -22.92 -17.56 -5.13
N CYS A 382 -21.90 -17.64 -6.00
CA CYS A 382 -21.13 -16.47 -6.42
C CYS A 382 -22.01 -15.39 -7.08
N ILE A 383 -22.94 -15.79 -7.96
CA ILE A 383 -23.85 -14.88 -8.66
C ILE A 383 -24.83 -14.24 -7.68
N ASP A 384 -25.39 -15.02 -6.75
CA ASP A 384 -26.35 -14.53 -5.75
C ASP A 384 -25.69 -13.51 -4.81
N LEU A 385 -24.51 -13.83 -4.28
CA LEU A 385 -23.75 -12.93 -3.43
C LEU A 385 -23.32 -11.65 -4.16
N TYR A 386 -22.91 -11.76 -5.44
CA TYR A 386 -22.64 -10.59 -6.27
C TYR A 386 -23.88 -9.70 -6.42
N SER A 387 -25.02 -10.30 -6.75
CA SER A 387 -26.28 -9.59 -6.95
C SER A 387 -26.71 -8.85 -5.67
N HIS A 388 -26.63 -9.52 -4.51
CA HIS A 388 -26.91 -8.91 -3.21
C HIS A 388 -25.93 -7.77 -2.88
N TYR A 389 -24.63 -7.96 -3.14
CA TYR A 389 -23.62 -6.94 -2.90
C TYR A 389 -23.88 -5.67 -3.73
N VAL A 390 -24.16 -5.83 -5.02
CA VAL A 390 -24.46 -4.70 -5.91
C VAL A 390 -25.74 -3.98 -5.51
N GLN A 391 -26.81 -4.73 -5.24
CA GLN A 391 -28.07 -4.16 -4.78
C GLN A 391 -27.89 -3.35 -3.48
N PHE A 392 -27.12 -3.89 -2.54
CA PHE A 392 -26.78 -3.21 -1.29
C PHE A 392 -26.02 -1.89 -1.55
N CYS A 393 -25.04 -1.91 -2.46
CA CYS A 393 -24.25 -0.73 -2.83
C CYS A 393 -25.12 0.38 -3.42
N GLU A 394 -26.04 0.02 -4.32
CA GLU A 394 -26.96 0.97 -4.96
C GLU A 394 -27.91 1.61 -3.95
N GLN A 395 -28.53 0.80 -3.08
CA GLN A 395 -29.51 1.27 -2.09
C GLN A 395 -28.90 2.15 -0.99
N ASN A 396 -27.64 1.89 -0.62
CA ASN A 396 -27.01 2.56 0.51
C ASN A 396 -26.00 3.66 0.12
N LYS A 397 -25.91 4.03 -1.16
CA LYS A 397 -25.00 5.06 -1.71
C LYS A 397 -24.92 6.36 -0.87
N HIS A 398 -26.05 6.88 -0.40
CA HIS A 398 -26.11 8.13 0.38
C HIS A 398 -25.78 7.95 1.85
N LYS A 399 -26.25 6.85 2.46
CA LYS A 399 -26.02 6.54 3.89
C LYS A 399 -24.54 6.20 4.16
N LEU A 400 -23.84 5.73 3.14
CA LEU A 400 -22.48 5.21 3.22
C LEU A 400 -21.41 6.18 2.71
N ARG A 401 -21.64 7.50 2.67
CA ARG A 401 -20.54 8.46 2.33
C ARG A 401 -19.26 8.28 3.16
N GLY A 402 -19.36 7.70 4.36
CA GLY A 402 -18.20 7.32 5.19
C GLY A 402 -17.63 5.92 4.90
N TRP A 403 -18.41 5.03 4.30
CA TRP A 403 -18.00 3.71 3.80
C TRP A 403 -17.45 3.90 2.39
N LYS A 404 -16.13 4.08 2.29
CA LYS A 404 -15.46 4.11 1.01
C LYS A 404 -15.54 2.70 0.43
N PHE A 405 -16.47 2.45 -0.50
CA PHE A 405 -16.47 1.20 -1.24
C PHE A 405 -15.10 1.02 -1.89
N ASP A 406 -14.39 -0.01 -1.44
CA ASP A 406 -13.27 -0.56 -2.15
C ASP A 406 -13.73 -1.76 -2.98
N THR A 407 -12.87 -2.18 -3.89
CA THR A 407 -13.12 -3.35 -4.71
C THR A 407 -12.77 -4.66 -3.97
N GLY A 408 -12.64 -4.65 -2.64
CA GLY A 408 -12.18 -5.79 -1.85
C GLY A 408 -13.10 -7.00 -2.00
N VAL A 409 -14.39 -6.83 -1.72
CA VAL A 409 -15.41 -7.88 -1.90
C VAL A 409 -15.51 -8.31 -3.37
N LEU A 410 -15.57 -7.35 -4.29
CA LEU A 410 -15.59 -7.63 -5.74
C LEU A 410 -14.40 -8.49 -6.17
N ASN A 411 -13.19 -8.16 -5.70
CA ASN A 411 -11.98 -8.90 -6.01
C ASN A 411 -12.02 -10.33 -5.45
N VAL A 412 -12.59 -10.53 -4.27
CA VAL A 412 -12.76 -11.88 -3.73
C VAL A 412 -13.72 -12.68 -4.60
N ILE A 413 -14.86 -12.11 -4.97
CA ILE A 413 -15.85 -12.76 -5.86
C ILE A 413 -15.20 -13.10 -7.21
N LEU A 414 -14.56 -12.13 -7.87
CA LEU A 414 -13.87 -12.32 -9.14
C LEU A 414 -12.77 -13.38 -9.05
N TYR A 415 -12.02 -13.41 -7.94
CA TYR A 415 -10.98 -14.42 -7.72
C TYR A 415 -11.56 -15.83 -7.68
N HIS A 416 -12.66 -16.04 -6.96
CA HIS A 416 -13.29 -17.35 -6.87
C HIS A 416 -13.97 -17.76 -8.18
N ILE A 417 -14.63 -16.83 -8.88
CA ILE A 417 -15.18 -17.10 -10.23
C ILE A 417 -14.07 -17.52 -11.19
N ARG A 418 -12.96 -16.79 -11.17
CA ARG A 418 -11.89 -17.00 -12.13
C ARG A 418 -11.02 -18.23 -11.82
N TYR A 419 -10.58 -18.38 -10.58
CA TYR A 419 -9.55 -19.38 -10.25
C TYR A 419 -10.10 -20.63 -9.57
N ARG A 420 -11.28 -20.57 -8.94
CA ARG A 420 -11.92 -21.75 -8.35
C ARG A 420 -12.98 -22.35 -9.29
N LEU A 421 -13.89 -21.53 -9.81
CA LEU A 421 -14.89 -21.97 -10.81
C LEU A 421 -14.31 -22.12 -12.22
N ARG A 422 -13.22 -21.41 -12.53
CA ARG A 422 -12.62 -21.38 -13.89
C ARG A 422 -13.59 -20.86 -14.96
N ASP A 423 -14.50 -19.97 -14.57
CA ASP A 423 -15.48 -19.35 -15.48
C ASP A 423 -15.03 -17.92 -15.84
N ASP A 424 -14.06 -17.82 -16.74
CA ASP A 424 -13.48 -16.54 -17.18
C ASP A 424 -14.53 -15.62 -17.83
N LYS A 425 -15.54 -16.20 -18.51
CA LYS A 425 -16.62 -15.45 -19.16
C LYS A 425 -17.52 -14.78 -18.11
N LEU A 426 -17.91 -15.51 -17.07
CA LEU A 426 -18.67 -14.93 -15.96
C LEU A 426 -17.86 -13.85 -15.23
N ALA A 427 -16.55 -14.02 -15.05
CA ALA A 427 -15.70 -13.00 -14.44
C ALA A 427 -15.70 -11.70 -15.26
N TYR A 428 -15.65 -11.80 -16.59
CA TYR A 428 -15.82 -10.67 -17.50
C TYR A 428 -17.20 -10.01 -17.35
N GLU A 429 -18.27 -10.80 -17.40
CA GLU A 429 -19.66 -10.31 -17.30
C GLU A 429 -19.91 -9.55 -15.99
N VAL A 430 -19.44 -10.11 -14.86
CA VAL A 430 -19.52 -9.49 -13.53
C VAL A 430 -18.75 -8.16 -13.48
N LEU A 431 -17.55 -8.11 -14.07
CA LEU A 431 -16.76 -6.88 -14.09
C LEU A 431 -17.43 -5.79 -14.94
N VAL A 432 -17.95 -6.15 -16.11
CA VAL A 432 -18.65 -5.22 -17.00
C VAL A 432 -19.94 -4.73 -16.38
N ASP A 433 -20.75 -5.61 -15.78
CA ASP A 433 -21.97 -5.20 -15.06
C ASP A 433 -21.64 -4.23 -13.93
N PHE A 434 -20.63 -4.53 -13.11
CA PHE A 434 -20.22 -3.68 -12.00
C PHE A 434 -19.82 -2.28 -12.47
N TYR A 435 -18.98 -2.18 -13.51
CA TYR A 435 -18.50 -0.90 -14.06
C TYR A 435 -19.51 -0.21 -15.00
N GLY A 436 -20.51 -0.94 -15.50
CA GLY A 436 -21.65 -0.41 -16.25
C GLY A 436 -22.64 0.36 -15.36
N ARG A 437 -22.63 0.11 -14.04
CA ARG A 437 -23.48 0.79 -13.05
C ARG A 437 -22.89 2.13 -12.64
N GLU A 438 -23.02 3.13 -13.51
CA GLU A 438 -22.44 4.47 -13.33
C GLU A 438 -22.77 5.13 -11.98
N SER A 439 -23.97 4.84 -11.45
CA SER A 439 -24.44 5.37 -10.18
C SER A 439 -23.55 4.98 -8.99
N MET A 440 -22.90 3.82 -9.03
CA MET A 440 -22.07 3.29 -7.95
C MET A 440 -20.59 3.62 -8.17
N VAL A 441 -20.09 3.40 -9.38
CA VAL A 441 -18.66 3.33 -9.73
C VAL A 441 -17.92 4.63 -9.47
N GLN A 442 -18.56 5.78 -9.68
CA GLN A 442 -17.95 7.10 -9.44
C GLN A 442 -17.44 7.28 -7.99
N SER A 443 -17.96 6.50 -7.05
CA SER A 443 -17.56 6.52 -5.65
C SER A 443 -16.56 5.42 -5.26
N VAL A 444 -16.36 4.41 -6.12
CA VAL A 444 -15.53 3.25 -5.82
C VAL A 444 -14.06 3.62 -6.02
N LYS A 445 -13.25 3.35 -5.01
CA LYS A 445 -11.80 3.46 -5.13
C LYS A 445 -11.20 2.08 -5.35
N ASN A 446 -10.36 1.97 -6.37
CA ASN A 446 -9.49 0.82 -6.52
C ASN A 446 -8.32 0.95 -5.52
N THR A 447 -8.53 0.55 -4.27
CA THR A 447 -7.51 0.57 -3.20
C THR A 447 -6.84 -0.77 -2.99
N ALA A 448 -7.38 -1.84 -3.58
CA ALA A 448 -6.84 -3.17 -3.43
C ALA A 448 -5.50 -3.30 -4.18
N LYS A 449 -4.58 -4.12 -3.63
CA LYS A 449 -3.29 -4.44 -4.27
C LYS A 449 -3.46 -5.01 -5.69
N LYS A 450 -4.53 -5.78 -5.90
CA LYS A 450 -4.93 -6.30 -7.20
C LYS A 450 -6.15 -5.52 -7.69
N CYS A 451 -6.03 -4.94 -8.87
CA CYS A 451 -7.12 -4.28 -9.55
C CYS A 451 -8.09 -5.33 -10.12
N PRO A 452 -9.43 -5.11 -10.07
CA PRO A 452 -10.40 -5.99 -10.71
C PRO A 452 -10.12 -6.25 -12.19
N PHE A 453 -9.69 -5.22 -12.93
CA PHE A 453 -9.35 -5.35 -14.35
C PHE A 453 -8.15 -6.28 -14.57
N SER A 454 -7.08 -6.13 -13.78
CA SER A 454 -5.94 -7.07 -13.85
C SER A 454 -6.39 -8.49 -13.55
N MET A 455 -7.28 -8.66 -12.57
CA MET A 455 -7.81 -9.97 -12.20
C MET A 455 -8.67 -10.61 -13.29
N VAL A 456 -9.30 -9.86 -14.19
CA VAL A 456 -10.07 -10.43 -15.31
C VAL A 456 -9.23 -10.58 -16.57
N ILE A 457 -8.31 -9.64 -16.84
CA ILE A 457 -7.53 -9.61 -18.09
C ILE A 457 -6.33 -10.57 -18.02
N TYR A 458 -5.59 -10.59 -16.92
CA TYR A 458 -4.26 -11.20 -16.85
C TYR A 458 -4.27 -12.70 -17.13
N ASP A 459 -3.61 -13.17 -18.19
CA ASP A 459 -3.62 -14.60 -18.60
C ASP A 459 -5.02 -15.18 -18.85
N ASN A 460 -5.99 -14.35 -19.27
CA ASN A 460 -7.30 -14.82 -19.68
C ASN A 460 -7.32 -15.05 -21.19
N GLY A 461 -7.34 -16.29 -21.66
CA GLY A 461 -7.42 -16.61 -23.10
C GLY A 461 -8.82 -16.47 -23.69
N THR A 462 -9.87 -16.45 -22.86
CA THR A 462 -11.26 -16.50 -23.31
C THR A 462 -11.84 -15.12 -23.66
N VAL A 463 -11.32 -14.06 -23.03
CA VAL A 463 -11.77 -12.68 -23.30
C VAL A 463 -11.30 -12.28 -24.70
N THR A 464 -12.26 -12.14 -25.62
CA THR A 464 -12.01 -11.75 -27.01
C THR A 464 -11.39 -10.36 -27.14
N THR A 465 -10.83 -10.03 -28.31
CA THR A 465 -10.26 -8.71 -28.59
C THR A 465 -11.28 -7.58 -28.40
N GLN A 466 -12.53 -7.79 -28.84
CA GLN A 466 -13.62 -6.82 -28.66
C GLN A 466 -13.94 -6.58 -27.18
N GLN A 467 -14.04 -7.66 -26.39
CA GLN A 467 -14.29 -7.59 -24.95
C GLN A 467 -13.13 -6.90 -24.20
N LEU A 468 -11.89 -7.20 -24.58
CA LEU A 468 -10.71 -6.53 -24.03
C LEU A 468 -10.73 -5.03 -24.33
N HIS A 469 -11.07 -4.63 -25.56
CA HIS A 469 -11.21 -3.22 -25.93
C HIS A 469 -12.28 -2.53 -25.07
N ALA A 470 -13.43 -3.17 -24.84
CA ALA A 470 -14.46 -2.65 -23.96
C ALA A 470 -13.96 -2.45 -22.50
N LEU A 471 -13.19 -3.39 -21.97
CA LEU A 471 -12.57 -3.24 -20.65
C LEU A 471 -11.58 -2.06 -20.60
N LEU A 472 -10.75 -1.90 -21.63
CA LEU A 472 -9.81 -0.77 -21.72
C LEU A 472 -10.53 0.58 -21.79
N GLN A 473 -11.65 0.65 -22.54
CA GLN A 473 -12.50 1.84 -22.57
C GLN A 473 -13.10 2.16 -21.19
N LEU A 474 -13.57 1.14 -20.46
CA LEU A 474 -14.05 1.31 -19.08
C LEU A 474 -12.92 1.81 -18.16
N MET A 475 -11.72 1.25 -18.27
CA MET A 475 -10.56 1.72 -17.50
C MET A 475 -10.25 3.19 -17.79
N GLN A 476 -10.23 3.58 -19.06
CA GLN A 476 -10.01 4.97 -19.46
C GLN A 476 -11.11 5.89 -18.90
N ARG A 477 -12.38 5.50 -19.03
CA ARG A 477 -13.54 6.24 -18.54
C ARG A 477 -13.44 6.52 -17.03
N TYR A 478 -12.97 5.56 -16.26
CA TYR A 478 -12.87 5.65 -14.80
C TYR A 478 -11.45 5.96 -14.29
N ASN A 479 -10.53 6.37 -15.18
CA ASN A 479 -9.13 6.69 -14.87
C ASN A 479 -8.41 5.59 -14.07
N VAL A 480 -8.65 4.33 -14.43
CA VAL A 480 -7.94 3.18 -13.84
C VAL A 480 -6.61 3.03 -14.55
N PRO A 481 -5.47 3.13 -13.83
CA PRO A 481 -4.16 3.02 -14.46
C PRO A 481 -3.91 1.60 -14.98
N LEU A 482 -3.15 1.49 -16.06
CA LEU A 482 -2.65 0.22 -16.55
C LEU A 482 -1.69 -0.38 -15.52
N SER A 483 -1.88 -1.67 -15.25
CA SER A 483 -0.97 -2.45 -14.41
C SER A 483 -0.02 -3.26 -15.28
N PHE A 484 1.14 -3.63 -14.73
CA PHE A 484 2.09 -4.52 -15.38
C PHE A 484 1.42 -5.77 -15.99
N GLN A 485 0.54 -6.42 -15.23
CA GLN A 485 -0.16 -7.63 -15.66
C GLN A 485 -0.99 -7.42 -16.93
N ILE A 486 -1.62 -6.26 -17.07
CA ILE A 486 -2.41 -5.91 -18.27
C ILE A 486 -1.46 -5.69 -19.45
N CYS A 487 -0.40 -4.91 -19.27
CA CYS A 487 0.59 -4.67 -20.33
C CYS A 487 1.24 -5.96 -20.82
N TYR A 488 1.69 -6.83 -19.90
CA TYR A 488 2.23 -8.15 -20.24
C TYR A 488 1.22 -9.00 -21.04
N THR A 489 -0.05 -8.98 -20.63
CA THR A 489 -1.10 -9.72 -21.35
C THR A 489 -1.28 -9.20 -22.78
N MET A 490 -1.14 -7.89 -22.99
CA MET A 490 -1.17 -7.30 -24.34
C MET A 490 0.00 -7.82 -25.19
N VAL A 491 1.22 -7.79 -24.66
CA VAL A 491 2.41 -8.34 -25.34
C VAL A 491 2.16 -9.79 -25.75
N LYS A 492 1.76 -10.63 -24.79
CA LYS A 492 1.50 -12.07 -25.02
C LYS A 492 0.42 -12.29 -26.08
N ARG A 493 -0.70 -11.57 -26.02
CA ARG A 493 -1.80 -11.71 -26.98
C ARG A 493 -1.40 -11.28 -28.39
N LEU A 494 -0.70 -10.15 -28.53
CA LEU A 494 -0.25 -9.65 -29.83
C LEU A 494 0.75 -10.61 -30.48
N LEU A 495 1.65 -11.21 -29.69
CA LEU A 495 2.52 -12.27 -30.19
C LEU A 495 1.75 -13.51 -30.65
N GLN A 496 0.71 -13.92 -29.92
CA GLN A 496 -0.17 -15.02 -30.32
C GLN A 496 -0.97 -14.71 -31.60
N MET A 497 -1.25 -13.44 -31.87
CA MET A 497 -1.90 -12.96 -33.09
C MET A 497 -0.93 -12.73 -34.25
N ASN A 498 0.36 -13.08 -34.09
CA ASN A 498 1.45 -12.82 -35.04
C ASN A 498 1.62 -11.32 -35.37
N GLU A 499 1.46 -10.44 -34.38
CA GLU A 499 1.70 -8.99 -34.49
C GLU A 499 2.92 -8.56 -33.63
N PRO A 500 4.16 -8.96 -34.00
CA PRO A 500 5.35 -8.74 -33.17
C PRO A 500 5.70 -7.26 -33.00
N GLU A 501 5.45 -6.41 -34.01
CA GLU A 501 5.74 -4.98 -33.94
C GLU A 501 4.89 -4.28 -32.88
N GLN A 502 3.58 -4.53 -32.86
CA GLN A 502 2.69 -3.99 -31.84
C GLN A 502 2.99 -4.58 -30.46
N ALA A 503 3.36 -5.86 -30.39
CA ALA A 503 3.79 -6.47 -29.13
C ALA A 503 5.06 -5.79 -28.59
N PHE A 504 6.00 -5.46 -29.46
CA PHE A 504 7.20 -4.71 -29.10
C PHE A 504 6.86 -3.32 -28.58
N GLU A 505 5.93 -2.59 -29.21
CA GLU A 505 5.48 -1.28 -28.68
C GLU A 505 4.96 -1.39 -27.24
N TRP A 506 4.17 -2.43 -26.95
CA TRP A 506 3.69 -2.66 -25.58
C TRP A 506 4.82 -3.03 -24.61
N TYR A 507 5.81 -3.80 -25.07
CA TYR A 507 7.00 -4.09 -24.30
C TYR A 507 7.81 -2.82 -24.01
N THR A 508 8.03 -1.96 -25.02
CA THR A 508 8.66 -0.65 -24.84
C THR A 508 7.90 0.19 -23.82
N ARG A 509 6.56 0.21 -23.84
CA ARG A 509 5.77 0.88 -22.80
C ARG A 509 6.00 0.32 -21.40
N ILE A 510 6.23 -1.00 -21.26
CA ILE A 510 6.59 -1.60 -19.96
C ILE A 510 7.93 -1.04 -19.47
N LEU A 511 8.93 -1.00 -20.36
CA LEU A 511 10.26 -0.48 -20.07
C LEU A 511 10.25 1.02 -19.76
N GLU A 512 9.59 1.83 -20.59
CA GLU A 512 9.46 3.28 -20.41
C GLU A 512 8.65 3.66 -19.16
N SER A 513 7.67 2.82 -18.80
CA SER A 513 6.96 2.97 -17.53
C SER A 513 7.84 2.57 -16.34
N GLY A 514 8.97 1.90 -16.56
CA GLY A 514 9.94 1.46 -15.54
C GLY A 514 9.42 0.37 -14.59
N PHE A 515 8.44 -0.42 -15.04
CA PHE A 515 8.02 -1.61 -14.31
C PHE A 515 9.20 -2.56 -14.10
N ASP A 516 9.27 -3.19 -12.92
CA ASP A 516 10.29 -4.20 -12.64
C ASP A 516 10.00 -5.48 -13.44
N VAL A 517 10.93 -5.85 -14.33
CA VAL A 517 10.81 -7.02 -15.20
C VAL A 517 11.31 -8.24 -14.45
N ARG A 518 10.42 -8.88 -13.68
CA ARG A 518 10.70 -10.16 -13.00
C ARG A 518 9.80 -11.31 -13.43
N HIS A 519 8.81 -11.01 -14.26
CA HIS A 519 7.83 -11.99 -14.67
C HIS A 519 8.45 -12.97 -15.67
N HIS A 520 8.65 -14.23 -15.27
CA HIS A 520 9.27 -15.27 -16.09
C HIS A 520 8.70 -15.34 -17.50
N GLY A 521 7.37 -15.42 -17.62
CA GLY A 521 6.71 -15.46 -18.94
C GLY A 521 6.93 -14.22 -19.81
N LEU A 522 7.28 -13.05 -19.26
CA LEU A 522 7.66 -11.90 -20.08
C LEU A 522 9.11 -12.03 -20.54
N VAL A 523 10.00 -12.45 -19.63
CA VAL A 523 11.42 -12.68 -19.92
C VAL A 523 11.58 -13.70 -21.03
N GLU A 524 10.85 -14.83 -20.96
CA GLU A 524 10.84 -15.84 -22.02
C GLU A 524 10.41 -15.26 -23.37
N LEU A 525 9.32 -14.49 -23.41
CA LEU A 525 8.85 -13.87 -24.65
C LEU A 525 9.87 -12.88 -25.22
N VAL A 526 10.49 -12.06 -24.38
CA VAL A 526 11.54 -11.11 -24.76
C VAL A 526 12.73 -11.84 -25.38
N LEU A 527 13.20 -12.92 -24.74
CA LEU A 527 14.31 -13.73 -25.23
C LEU A 527 13.95 -14.46 -26.54
N GLN A 528 12.75 -15.03 -26.63
CA GLN A 528 12.27 -15.72 -27.84
C GLN A 528 12.16 -14.79 -29.05
N GLN A 529 11.78 -13.53 -28.84
CA GLN A 529 11.68 -12.53 -29.91
C GLN A 529 13.01 -11.81 -30.20
N GLY A 530 14.08 -12.12 -29.46
CA GLY A 530 15.38 -11.46 -29.60
C GLY A 530 15.39 -10.00 -29.15
N TRP A 531 14.45 -9.59 -28.29
CA TRP A 531 14.39 -8.25 -27.74
C TRP A 531 15.39 -8.08 -26.57
N SER A 532 15.86 -6.85 -26.34
CA SER A 532 16.81 -6.54 -25.28
C SER A 532 16.12 -6.43 -23.91
N LEU A 533 16.62 -7.17 -22.91
CA LEU A 533 16.25 -6.98 -21.51
C LEU A 533 16.72 -5.62 -20.97
N PRO A 534 16.06 -5.05 -19.93
CA PRO A 534 16.48 -3.79 -19.34
C PRO A 534 17.88 -3.91 -18.70
N HIS A 535 18.66 -2.83 -18.72
CA HIS A 535 20.05 -2.81 -18.20
C HIS A 535 20.19 -3.22 -16.73
N HIS A 536 19.16 -3.00 -15.91
CA HIS A 536 19.15 -3.34 -14.49
C HIS A 536 18.44 -4.67 -14.19
N PHE A 537 18.22 -5.50 -15.22
CA PHE A 537 17.60 -6.81 -15.06
C PHE A 537 18.48 -7.70 -14.17
N ASN A 538 17.86 -8.36 -13.19
CA ASN A 538 18.58 -9.33 -12.37
C ASN A 538 18.74 -10.63 -13.16
N HIS A 539 19.95 -10.89 -13.67
CA HIS A 539 20.25 -12.07 -14.46
C HIS A 539 20.11 -13.38 -13.68
N ASP A 540 20.17 -13.34 -12.34
CA ASP A 540 19.92 -14.50 -11.49
C ASP A 540 18.52 -15.09 -11.74
N LEU A 541 17.55 -14.28 -12.20
CA LEU A 541 16.20 -14.74 -12.53
C LEU A 541 16.14 -15.65 -13.76
N LEU A 542 17.21 -15.75 -14.56
CA LEU A 542 17.30 -16.69 -15.69
C LEU A 542 17.73 -18.09 -15.24
N GLU A 543 18.40 -18.19 -14.09
CA GLU A 543 18.88 -19.46 -13.53
C GLU A 543 17.84 -20.12 -12.62
N ASP A 544 16.68 -19.47 -12.45
CA ASP A 544 15.76 -19.68 -11.33
C ASP A 544 14.79 -20.86 -11.55
N ASP A 545 15.33 -22.04 -11.83
CA ASP A 545 14.69 -23.33 -11.52
C ASP A 545 14.69 -23.60 -9.99
N LYS A 546 15.13 -22.64 -9.16
CA LYS A 546 15.39 -22.84 -7.72
C LYS A 546 14.46 -22.10 -6.76
N LEU A 547 13.43 -21.40 -7.25
CA LEU A 547 12.55 -20.66 -6.34
C LEU A 547 11.68 -21.56 -5.43
N ASP A 548 11.59 -22.87 -5.70
CA ASP A 548 10.78 -23.80 -4.91
C ASP A 548 11.57 -24.57 -3.80
N SER A 549 12.89 -24.37 -3.65
CA SER A 549 13.70 -25.22 -2.75
C SER A 549 14.28 -24.55 -1.50
N ILE A 550 13.89 -23.33 -1.14
CA ILE A 550 14.27 -22.75 0.16
C ILE A 550 13.31 -23.27 1.22
N ILE A 551 13.53 -24.52 1.64
CA ILE A 551 12.99 -25.07 2.89
C ILE A 551 13.89 -24.49 4.00
N GLU A 552 13.61 -23.25 4.42
CA GLU A 552 14.22 -22.71 5.64
C GLU A 552 13.63 -23.45 6.85
N GLU A 553 14.51 -24.00 7.69
CA GLU A 553 14.16 -24.57 8.99
C GLU A 553 13.28 -23.57 9.75
N GLU A 554 12.08 -23.99 10.17
CA GLU A 554 11.17 -23.12 10.92
C GLU A 554 11.85 -22.69 12.23
N PRO A 555 12.13 -21.39 12.46
CA PRO A 555 12.84 -20.91 13.64
C PRO A 555 11.90 -20.86 14.86
N THR A 556 11.21 -21.96 15.13
CA THR A 556 10.12 -22.07 16.11
C THR A 556 10.61 -21.84 17.54
N GLU A 557 11.78 -22.37 17.90
CA GLU A 557 12.36 -22.17 19.25
C GLU A 557 12.74 -20.70 19.50
N GLU A 558 13.45 -20.05 18.57
CA GLU A 558 13.84 -18.63 18.70
C GLU A 558 12.59 -17.71 18.69
N CYS A 559 11.56 -18.06 17.91
CA CYS A 559 10.28 -17.36 17.95
C CYS A 559 9.56 -17.50 19.30
N ALA A 560 9.61 -18.67 19.93
CA ALA A 560 8.97 -18.92 21.22
C ALA A 560 9.64 -18.15 22.37
N GLU A 561 10.97 -18.03 22.38
CA GLU A 561 11.68 -17.16 23.34
C GLU A 561 11.24 -15.70 23.19
N LEU A 562 11.16 -15.21 21.94
CA LEU A 562 10.78 -13.83 21.66
C LEU A 562 9.29 -13.54 21.94
N VAL A 563 8.44 -14.56 22.01
CA VAL A 563 7.04 -14.40 22.46
C VAL A 563 7.00 -13.93 23.92
N GLU A 564 7.86 -14.44 24.80
CA GLU A 564 7.95 -13.97 26.19
C GLU A 564 8.47 -12.52 26.25
N ASP A 565 9.50 -12.19 25.46
CA ASP A 565 10.00 -10.81 25.37
C ASP A 565 8.92 -9.82 24.92
N VAL A 566 8.06 -10.22 23.99
CA VAL A 566 6.91 -9.40 23.56
C VAL A 566 5.88 -9.27 24.67
N LYS A 567 5.58 -10.35 25.41
CA LYS A 567 4.65 -10.30 26.55
C LYS A 567 5.14 -9.31 27.60
N GLU A 568 6.43 -9.32 27.92
CA GLU A 568 7.05 -8.35 28.83
C GLU A 568 6.99 -6.91 28.27
N LEU A 569 7.34 -6.73 27.00
CA LEU A 569 7.30 -5.42 26.36
C LEU A 569 5.89 -4.81 26.41
N MET A 570 4.86 -5.61 26.14
CA MET A 570 3.45 -5.19 26.18
C MET A 570 2.90 -4.90 27.58
N GLN A 571 3.63 -5.26 28.63
CA GLN A 571 3.32 -4.82 30.00
C GLN A 571 3.93 -3.44 30.29
N SER A 572 4.98 -3.06 29.57
CA SER A 572 5.71 -1.79 29.75
C SER A 572 5.24 -0.64 28.85
N VAL A 573 4.75 -0.95 27.64
CA VAL A 573 4.22 -0.01 26.64
C VAL A 573 2.71 0.10 26.76
#